data_AF-A0A3B9IYH0-F1
#
_entry.id   AF-A0A3B9IYH0-F1
#
_cell.length_a   1.000
_cell.length_b   1.000
_cell.length_c   1.000
_cell.angle_alpha   90.00
_cell.angle_beta   90.00
_cell.angle_gamma   90.00
#
_symmetry.space_group_name_H-M   'P 1'
#
loop_
_entity.id
_entity.type
_entity.pdbx_description
1 polymer ?
#
loop_
_entity_poly.entity_id
_entity_poly.type
_entity_poly.pdbx_seq_one_letter_code
_entity_poly.pdbx_strand_id
1 'polypeptide(L)'
;MNDMNIYTDIYDIVSENIQKAGGNFQTSRICYEKIASSNPVTVDISELAEIKDNSIFLETAYRILLQRNIDENARKSWENRLELPAPEFQKLVTRSIIRSAEFANTKIKVKNNIYSEKNSFGGNIDGIRKASSVTMPEKLMNMYRKMPAPMKKAAKKIMGVE
;
A
#
# COMPACT_ATOMS: atom_id res chain seq x y z
N MET A 1 -8.35 27.30 11.78
CA MET A 1 -9.30 26.30 11.25
C MET A 1 -8.53 25.00 11.12
N ASN A 2 -9.03 23.89 11.68
CA ASN A 2 -8.38 22.59 11.51
C ASN A 2 -8.51 22.17 10.04
N ASP A 3 -7.40 21.86 9.37
CA ASP A 3 -7.36 21.48 7.95
C ASP A 3 -8.27 20.28 7.64
N MET A 4 -8.45 19.37 8.61
CA MET A 4 -9.35 18.22 8.50
C MET A 4 -10.81 18.63 8.27
N ASN A 5 -11.23 19.80 8.77
CA ASN A 5 -12.57 20.32 8.56
C ASN A 5 -12.82 20.73 7.10
N ILE A 6 -11.79 21.29 6.43
CA ILE A 6 -11.91 21.76 5.04
C ILE A 6 -12.14 20.58 4.08
N TYR A 7 -11.40 19.48 4.25
CA TYR A 7 -11.55 18.31 3.38
C TYR A 7 -12.92 17.65 3.55
N THR A 8 -13.37 17.52 4.79
CA THR A 8 -14.71 17.04 5.11
C THR A 8 -15.80 17.91 4.47
N ASP A 9 -15.70 19.23 4.60
CA ASP A 9 -16.65 20.17 3.99
C ASP A 9 -16.67 20.06 2.46
N ILE A 10 -15.49 19.93 1.83
CA ILE A 10 -15.38 19.71 0.37
C ILE A 10 -16.09 18.41 -0.04
N TYR A 11 -15.86 17.32 0.68
CA TYR A 11 -16.52 16.05 0.40
C TYR A 11 -18.04 16.19 0.49
N ASP A 12 -18.54 16.79 1.56
CA ASP A 12 -19.98 16.92 1.81
C ASP A 12 -20.65 17.75 0.69
N ILE A 13 -20.07 18.90 0.32
CA ILE A 13 -20.57 19.75 -0.76
C ILE A 13 -20.57 19.00 -2.11
N VAL A 14 -19.48 18.31 -2.45
CA VAL A 14 -19.36 17.60 -3.72
C VAL A 14 -20.34 16.43 -3.77
N SER A 15 -20.44 15.66 -2.68
CA SER A 15 -21.35 14.51 -2.60
C SER A 15 -22.81 14.93 -2.74
N GLU A 16 -23.22 16.04 -2.10
CA GLU A 16 -24.57 16.58 -2.19
C GLU A 16 -24.89 17.04 -3.62
N ASN A 17 -23.95 17.73 -4.28
CA ASN A 17 -24.14 18.19 -5.65
C ASN A 17 -24.26 17.03 -6.65
N ILE A 18 -23.45 15.98 -6.47
CA ILE A 18 -23.52 14.77 -7.31
C ILE A 18 -24.87 14.07 -7.10
N GLN A 19 -25.33 13.98 -5.85
CA GLN A 19 -26.64 13.39 -5.53
C GLN A 19 -27.80 14.20 -6.14
N LYS A 20 -27.74 15.55 -6.08
CA LYS A 20 -28.71 16.44 -6.74
C LYS A 20 -28.75 16.25 -8.26
N ALA A 21 -27.62 15.90 -8.87
CA ALA A 21 -27.53 15.58 -10.30
C ALA A 21 -27.98 14.14 -10.63
N GLY A 22 -28.47 13.36 -9.66
CA GLY A 22 -28.87 11.96 -9.84
C GLY A 22 -27.70 10.97 -9.90
N GLY A 23 -26.50 11.41 -9.55
CA GLY A 23 -25.31 10.56 -9.46
C GLY A 23 -25.13 9.92 -8.08
N ASN A 24 -24.10 9.08 -7.98
CA ASN A 24 -23.64 8.51 -6.71
C ASN A 24 -22.12 8.67 -6.59
N PHE A 25 -21.66 9.13 -5.42
CA PHE A 25 -20.23 9.25 -5.16
C PHE A 25 -19.65 7.88 -4.81
N GLN A 26 -18.69 7.41 -5.60
CA GLN A 26 -18.18 6.03 -5.49
C GLN A 26 -17.23 5.82 -4.31
N THR A 27 -16.75 6.89 -3.67
CA THR A 27 -15.76 6.83 -2.60
C THR A 27 -16.43 7.16 -1.29
N SER A 28 -16.27 6.32 -0.27
CA SER A 28 -16.78 6.64 1.05
C SER A 28 -16.07 7.86 1.66
N ARG A 29 -16.80 8.62 2.51
CA ARG A 29 -16.25 9.77 3.23
C ARG A 29 -15.01 9.42 4.05
N ILE A 30 -15.05 8.30 4.77
CA ILE A 30 -13.93 7.81 5.59
C ILE A 30 -12.69 7.56 4.71
N CYS A 31 -12.88 6.94 3.54
CA CYS A 31 -11.80 6.71 2.59
C CYS A 31 -11.20 8.03 2.09
N TYR A 32 -12.04 8.99 1.73
CA TYR A 32 -11.60 10.33 1.31
C TYR A 32 -10.81 11.05 2.40
N GLU A 33 -11.32 11.09 3.62
CA GLU A 33 -10.66 11.75 4.75
C GLU A 33 -9.32 11.09 5.09
N LYS A 34 -9.24 9.76 5.06
CA LYS A 34 -7.98 9.02 5.28
C LYS A 34 -6.98 9.28 4.15
N ILE A 35 -7.42 9.40 2.90
CA ILE A 35 -6.53 9.75 1.79
C ILE A 35 -6.03 11.18 1.95
N ALA A 36 -6.92 12.14 2.25
CA ALA A 36 -6.58 13.56 2.39
C ALA A 36 -5.62 13.81 3.55
N SER A 37 -5.72 13.05 4.64
CA SER A 37 -4.81 13.13 5.79
C SER A 37 -3.54 12.29 5.65
N SER A 38 -3.47 11.38 4.67
CA SER A 38 -2.31 10.51 4.48
C SER A 38 -1.16 11.20 3.74
N ASN A 39 0.07 10.80 4.05
CA ASN A 39 1.22 11.23 3.28
C ASN A 39 1.30 10.42 1.96
N PRO A 40 1.42 11.07 0.79
CA PRO A 40 1.36 10.39 -0.51
C PRO A 40 2.54 9.45 -0.78
N VAL A 41 3.62 9.56 -0.01
CA VAL A 41 4.84 8.75 -0.15
C VAL A 41 5.01 7.78 1.02
N THR A 42 4.34 8.01 2.15
CA THR A 42 4.54 7.24 3.38
C THR A 42 3.21 6.82 3.99
N VAL A 43 3.06 5.53 4.26
CA VAL A 43 1.82 4.97 4.79
C VAL A 43 2.09 4.30 6.12
N ASP A 44 1.35 4.72 7.16
CA ASP A 44 1.32 4.05 8.45
C ASP A 44 0.21 2.98 8.45
N ILE A 45 0.61 1.72 8.61
CA ILE A 45 -0.34 0.60 8.61
C ILE A 45 -1.16 0.53 9.90
N SER A 46 -0.61 1.04 11.02
CA SER A 46 -1.34 1.07 12.29
C SER A 46 -2.51 2.03 12.20
N GLU A 47 -2.31 3.21 11.60
CA GLU A 47 -3.38 4.18 11.34
C GLU A 47 -4.43 3.67 10.34
N LEU A 48 -4.00 2.88 9.36
CA LEU A 48 -4.90 2.24 8.40
C LEU A 48 -5.75 1.13 9.06
N ALA A 49 -5.19 0.40 10.02
CA ALA A 49 -5.85 -0.68 10.76
C ALA A 49 -6.96 -0.20 11.72
N GLU A 50 -7.07 1.10 11.95
CA GLU A 50 -8.17 1.71 12.69
C GLU A 50 -9.52 1.51 11.98
N ILE A 51 -9.52 1.41 10.64
CA ILE A 51 -10.72 1.23 9.83
C ILE A 51 -11.30 -0.17 10.05
N LYS A 52 -12.40 -0.28 10.79
CA LYS A 52 -13.01 -1.57 11.18
C LYS A 52 -13.87 -2.21 10.11
N ASP A 53 -14.40 -1.41 9.18
CA ASP A 53 -15.18 -1.91 8.06
C ASP A 53 -14.23 -2.49 6.99
N ASN A 54 -14.39 -3.77 6.66
CA ASN A 54 -13.52 -4.47 5.72
C ASN A 54 -13.66 -3.93 4.28
N SER A 55 -14.84 -3.50 3.86
CA SER A 55 -15.06 -2.95 2.53
C SER A 55 -14.37 -1.59 2.38
N ILE A 56 -14.53 -0.73 3.39
CA ILE A 56 -13.87 0.58 3.42
C ILE A 56 -12.35 0.42 3.55
N PHE A 57 -11.90 -0.51 4.40
CA PHE A 57 -10.47 -0.82 4.54
C PHE A 57 -9.88 -1.28 3.21
N LEU A 58 -10.56 -2.18 2.50
CA LEU A 58 -10.11 -2.68 1.21
C LEU A 58 -9.98 -1.55 0.18
N GLU A 59 -11.01 -0.70 0.05
CA GLU A 59 -10.95 0.44 -0.86
C GLU A 59 -9.83 1.40 -0.50
N THR A 60 -9.72 1.75 0.79
CA THR A 60 -8.70 2.69 1.29
C THR A 60 -7.29 2.12 1.10
N ALA A 61 -7.09 0.83 1.36
CA ALA A 61 -5.80 0.17 1.19
C ALA A 61 -5.35 0.20 -0.28
N TYR A 62 -6.24 -0.06 -1.23
CA TYR A 62 -5.90 0.02 -2.66
C TYR A 62 -5.52 1.46 -3.06
N ARG A 63 -6.29 2.46 -2.63
CA ARG A 63 -6.00 3.86 -2.97
C ARG A 63 -4.73 4.38 -2.33
N ILE A 64 -4.47 4.05 -1.07
CA ILE A 64 -3.30 4.55 -0.34
C ILE A 64 -2.03 3.77 -0.69
N LEU A 65 -2.09 2.43 -0.81
CA LEU A 65 -0.90 1.61 -1.05
C LEU A 65 -0.58 1.41 -2.53
N LEU A 66 -1.58 1.45 -3.43
CA LEU A 66 -1.39 1.24 -4.86
C LEU A 66 -1.68 2.49 -5.70
N GLN A 67 -2.15 3.59 -5.09
CA GLN A 67 -2.48 4.86 -5.78
C GLN A 67 -3.53 4.70 -6.90
N ARG A 68 -4.46 3.75 -6.73
CA ARG A 68 -5.54 3.51 -7.69
C ARG A 68 -6.81 3.01 -7.02
N ASN A 69 -7.90 3.02 -7.78
CA ASN A 69 -9.14 2.38 -7.38
C ASN A 69 -8.99 0.85 -7.46
N ILE A 70 -9.69 0.17 -6.56
CA ILE A 70 -9.87 -1.28 -6.68
C ILE A 70 -10.71 -1.56 -7.93
N ASP A 71 -10.21 -2.43 -8.79
CA ASP A 71 -10.93 -2.90 -9.97
C ASP A 71 -11.94 -3.99 -9.58
N GLU A 72 -12.93 -4.20 -10.45
CA GLU A 72 -14.04 -5.13 -10.18
C GLU A 72 -13.57 -6.57 -9.97
N ASN A 73 -12.54 -7.00 -10.69
CA ASN A 73 -11.99 -8.36 -10.56
C ASN A 73 -11.29 -8.54 -9.21
N ALA A 74 -10.48 -7.56 -8.81
CA ALA A 74 -9.87 -7.53 -7.49
C ALA A 74 -10.95 -7.50 -6.39
N ARG A 75 -12.01 -6.69 -6.53
CA ARG A 75 -13.12 -6.64 -5.57
C ARG A 75 -13.76 -8.02 -5.40
N LYS A 76 -14.14 -8.67 -6.51
CA LYS A 76 -14.71 -10.03 -6.51
C LYS A 76 -13.81 -11.06 -5.85
N SER A 77 -12.49 -10.94 -6.01
CA SER A 77 -11.54 -11.86 -5.36
C SER A 77 -11.54 -11.76 -3.82
N TRP A 78 -12.00 -10.63 -3.28
CA TRP A 78 -12.08 -10.38 -1.84
C TRP A 78 -13.48 -10.55 -1.24
N GLU A 79 -14.54 -10.59 -2.05
CA GLU A 79 -15.95 -10.66 -1.58
C GLU A 79 -16.17 -11.79 -0.57
N ASN A 80 -15.70 -12.99 -0.89
CA ASN A 80 -15.83 -14.18 -0.02
C ASN A 80 -15.05 -14.08 1.31
N ARG A 81 -14.26 -13.02 1.51
CA ARG A 81 -13.42 -12.81 2.69
C ARG A 81 -13.84 -11.57 3.47
N LEU A 82 -14.80 -10.79 3.00
CA LEU A 82 -15.28 -9.58 3.68
C LEU A 82 -15.92 -9.89 5.04
N GLU A 83 -16.41 -11.11 5.25
CA GLU A 83 -17.01 -11.57 6.50
C GLU A 83 -15.97 -11.99 7.57
N LEU A 84 -14.68 -12.05 7.21
CA LEU A 84 -13.63 -12.39 8.17
C LEU A 84 -13.53 -11.31 9.26
N PRO A 85 -13.07 -11.67 10.48
CA PRO A 85 -12.74 -10.68 11.50
C PRO A 85 -11.79 -9.62 10.95
N ALA A 86 -12.07 -8.35 11.23
CA ALA A 86 -11.33 -7.22 10.66
C ALA A 86 -9.80 -7.36 10.78
N PRO A 87 -9.21 -7.74 11.94
CA PRO A 87 -7.76 -7.91 12.05
C PRO A 87 -7.19 -8.98 11.09
N GLU A 88 -7.93 -10.06 10.83
CA GLU A 88 -7.50 -11.13 9.92
C GLU A 88 -7.61 -10.69 8.47
N PHE A 89 -8.73 -10.07 8.11
CA PHE A 89 -8.95 -9.52 6.77
C PHE A 89 -7.89 -8.47 6.42
N GLN A 90 -7.69 -7.50 7.31
CA GLN A 90 -6.70 -6.43 7.15
C GLN A 90 -5.30 -7.01 6.95
N LYS A 91 -4.90 -7.99 7.78
CA LYS A 91 -3.63 -8.69 7.65
C LYS A 91 -3.47 -9.35 6.28
N LEU A 92 -4.50 -10.04 5.79
CA LEU A 92 -4.47 -10.70 4.48
C LEU A 92 -4.32 -9.70 3.34
N VAL A 93 -5.13 -8.64 3.33
CA VAL A 93 -5.10 -7.61 2.29
C VAL A 93 -3.76 -6.88 2.28
N THR A 94 -3.30 -6.37 3.43
CA THR A 94 -2.03 -5.65 3.53
C THR A 94 -0.86 -6.52 3.08
N ARG A 95 -0.81 -7.80 3.49
CA ARG A 95 0.24 -8.71 3.04
C ARG A 95 0.18 -9.00 1.55
N SER A 96 -1.03 -9.20 1.01
CA SER A 96 -1.23 -9.45 -0.42
C SER A 96 -0.76 -8.27 -1.26
N ILE A 97 -1.16 -7.05 -0.89
CA ILE A 97 -0.76 -5.82 -1.58
C ILE A 97 0.75 -5.63 -1.50
N ILE A 98 1.34 -5.64 -0.30
CA ILE A 98 2.80 -5.38 -0.13
C ILE A 98 3.67 -6.41 -0.87
N ARG A 99 3.21 -7.67 -1.01
CA ARG A 99 3.93 -8.72 -1.73
C ARG A 99 3.68 -8.69 -3.25
N SER A 100 2.77 -7.87 -3.73
CA SER A 100 2.45 -7.78 -5.16
C SER A 100 3.56 -7.09 -5.96
N ALA A 101 3.73 -7.50 -7.21
CA ALA A 101 4.63 -6.83 -8.15
C ALA A 101 4.19 -5.38 -8.42
N GLU A 102 2.88 -5.12 -8.34
CA GLU A 102 2.31 -3.79 -8.49
C GLU A 102 2.82 -2.85 -7.39
N PHE A 103 2.73 -3.28 -6.13
CA PHE A 103 3.25 -2.50 -5.01
C PHE A 103 4.76 -2.26 -5.12
N ALA A 104 5.53 -3.24 -5.62
CA ALA A 104 6.97 -3.08 -5.84
C ALA A 104 7.33 -1.96 -6.84
N ASN A 105 6.40 -1.60 -7.74
CA ASN A 105 6.57 -0.49 -8.68
C ASN A 105 6.15 0.87 -8.09
N THR A 106 5.49 0.87 -6.92
CA THR A 106 5.14 2.12 -6.23
C THR A 106 6.36 2.72 -5.54
N LYS A 107 6.33 4.03 -5.28
CA LYS A 107 7.36 4.73 -4.48
C LYS A 107 6.97 4.83 -2.99
N ILE A 108 5.96 4.07 -2.57
CA ILE A 108 5.36 4.19 -1.24
C ILE A 108 6.21 3.46 -0.20
N LYS A 109 6.47 4.15 0.92
CA LYS A 109 7.17 3.62 2.09
C LYS A 109 6.17 3.23 3.16
N VAL A 110 6.23 1.98 3.60
CA VAL A 110 5.37 1.46 4.66
C VAL A 110 6.05 1.63 6.02
N LYS A 111 5.34 2.21 6.99
CA LYS A 111 5.75 2.35 8.39
C LYS A 111 4.81 1.57 9.32
N ASN A 112 5.31 1.25 10.51
CA ASN A 112 4.55 0.64 11.61
C ASN A 112 3.65 -0.53 11.16
N ASN A 113 4.19 -1.44 10.36
CA ASN A 113 3.45 -2.57 9.80
C ASN A 113 3.18 -3.66 10.85
N ILE A 114 2.10 -3.52 11.61
CA ILE A 114 1.65 -4.49 12.62
C ILE A 114 1.40 -5.91 12.08
N TYR A 115 1.32 -6.08 10.75
CA TYR A 115 1.10 -7.37 10.09
C TYR A 115 2.39 -8.02 9.56
N SER A 116 3.55 -7.38 9.73
CA SER A 116 4.85 -7.94 9.34
C SER A 116 5.20 -9.16 10.20
N GLU A 117 5.61 -10.26 9.56
CA GLU A 117 6.10 -11.47 10.24
C GLU A 117 7.42 -11.24 10.99
N LYS A 118 8.11 -10.12 10.68
CA LYS A 118 9.35 -9.71 11.36
C LYS A 118 9.11 -8.80 12.57
N ASN A 119 7.86 -8.45 12.88
CA ASN A 119 7.52 -7.61 14.02
C ASN A 119 7.23 -8.45 15.27
N SER A 120 8.10 -9.41 15.55
CA SER A 120 8.14 -10.08 16.84
C SER A 120 8.74 -9.10 17.83
N PHE A 121 7.87 -8.45 18.63
CA PHE A 121 8.14 -7.89 19.96
C PHE A 121 9.62 -7.60 20.28
N GLY A 122 10.05 -6.34 20.08
CA GLY A 122 11.38 -5.86 20.48
C GLY A 122 12.30 -5.51 19.32
N GLY A 123 12.43 -4.21 19.07
CA GLY A 123 13.57 -3.54 18.41
C GLY A 123 14.27 -4.25 17.25
N ASN A 124 13.99 -3.81 16.02
CA ASN A 124 15.10 -3.27 15.23
C ASN A 124 14.59 -2.33 14.13
N ILE A 125 15.09 -1.10 14.17
CA ILE A 125 15.01 -0.10 13.12
C ILE A 125 15.95 -0.58 12.01
N ASP A 126 15.58 -1.62 11.26
CA ASP A 126 16.34 -2.09 10.09
C ASP A 126 15.41 -2.49 8.95
N GLY A 127 14.35 -1.69 8.80
CA GLY A 127 13.37 -1.78 7.72
C GLY A 127 13.59 -0.81 6.57
N ILE A 128 14.66 0.00 6.57
CA ILE A 128 15.08 0.71 5.37
C ILE A 128 15.73 -0.31 4.46
N ARG A 129 14.91 -1.10 3.75
CA ARG A 129 15.35 -1.57 2.44
C ARG A 129 15.63 -0.31 1.64
N LYS A 130 16.90 0.11 1.59
CA LYS A 130 17.38 0.99 0.52
C LYS A 130 16.88 0.32 -0.75
N ALA A 131 15.94 0.96 -1.44
CA ALA A 131 15.63 0.61 -2.80
C ALA A 131 16.99 0.61 -3.51
N SER A 132 17.50 -0.56 -3.87
CA SER A 132 18.69 -0.65 -4.70
C SER A 132 18.34 0.15 -5.94
N SER A 133 19.07 1.23 -6.20
CA SER A 133 18.88 2.19 -7.29
C SER A 133 19.06 1.59 -8.68
N VAL A 134 19.08 0.27 -8.79
CA VAL A 134 19.28 -0.47 -10.03
C VAL A 134 18.14 -1.46 -10.16
N THR A 135 17.08 -1.03 -10.84
CA THR A 135 16.01 -1.90 -11.32
C THR A 135 16.59 -2.76 -12.43
N MET A 136 17.12 -3.93 -12.09
CA MET A 136 17.61 -4.90 -13.10
C MET A 136 16.46 -5.80 -13.56
N PRO A 137 16.19 -5.87 -14.88
CA PRO A 137 15.25 -6.82 -15.47
C PRO A 137 15.48 -8.26 -14.98
N GLU A 138 14.41 -9.02 -14.73
CA GLU A 138 14.46 -10.40 -14.21
C GLU A 138 15.37 -11.34 -15.02
N LYS A 139 15.46 -11.12 -16.34
CA LYS A 139 16.35 -11.88 -17.23
C LYS A 139 17.83 -11.74 -16.84
N LEU A 140 18.26 -10.56 -16.42
CA LEU A 140 19.64 -10.30 -15.99
C LEU A 140 19.92 -10.90 -14.61
N MET A 141 18.92 -10.93 -13.72
CA MET A 141 19.03 -11.58 -12.41
C MET A 141 19.23 -13.10 -12.52
N ASN A 142 18.55 -13.75 -13.46
CA ASN A 142 18.73 -15.18 -13.70
C ASN A 142 20.13 -15.50 -14.24
N MET A 143 20.70 -14.61 -15.06
CA MET A 143 22.06 -14.76 -15.58
C MET A 143 23.10 -14.51 -14.48
N TYR A 144 22.93 -13.46 -13.68
CA TYR A 144 23.80 -13.15 -12.54
C TYR A 144 23.84 -14.27 -11.50
N ARG A 145 22.69 -14.90 -11.17
CA ARG A 145 22.64 -16.03 -10.22
C ARG A 145 23.49 -17.22 -10.66
N LYS A 146 23.55 -17.48 -11.97
CA LYS A 146 24.31 -18.57 -12.58
C LYS A 146 25.80 -18.28 -12.73
N MET A 147 26.26 -17.06 -12.48
CA MET A 147 27.68 -16.72 -12.63
C MET A 147 28.54 -17.31 -11.50
N PRO A 148 29.78 -17.75 -11.81
CA PRO A 148 30.79 -18.11 -10.82
C PRO A 148 31.11 -16.96 -9.86
N ALA A 149 31.52 -17.29 -8.63
CA ALA A 149 31.89 -16.32 -7.59
C ALA A 149 32.86 -15.19 -8.04
N PRO A 150 33.91 -15.45 -8.85
CA PRO A 150 34.81 -14.37 -9.30
C PRO A 150 34.10 -13.33 -10.19
N MET A 151 33.19 -13.77 -11.08
CA MET A 151 32.45 -12.86 -11.96
C MET A 151 31.40 -12.04 -11.19
N LYS A 152 30.79 -12.62 -10.16
CA LYS A 152 29.86 -11.89 -9.27
C LYS A 152 30.57 -10.76 -8.53
N LYS A 153 31.82 -10.97 -8.10
CA LYS A 153 32.64 -9.94 -7.45
C LYS A 153 32.98 -8.80 -8.41
N ALA A 154 33.36 -9.11 -9.64
CA ALA A 154 33.62 -8.09 -10.68
C ALA A 154 32.36 -7.27 -11.00
N ALA A 155 31.21 -7.93 -11.16
CA ALA A 155 29.93 -7.25 -11.43
C ALA A 155 29.51 -6.31 -10.30
N LYS A 156 29.70 -6.71 -9.03
CA LYS A 156 29.44 -5.84 -7.86
C LYS A 156 30.33 -4.61 -7.85
N LYS A 157 31.62 -4.78 -8.18
CA LYS A 157 32.60 -3.70 -8.25
C LYS A 157 32.27 -2.69 -9.36
N ILE A 158 31.84 -3.16 -10.53
CA ILE A 158 31.39 -2.32 -11.64
C ILE A 158 30.10 -1.57 -11.29
N MET A 159 29.21 -2.19 -10.50
CA MET A 159 27.94 -1.60 -10.07
C MET A 159 28.07 -0.66 -8.86
N GLY A 160 29.29 -0.38 -8.37
CA GLY A 160 29.52 0.53 -7.24
C GLY A 160 28.96 0.01 -5.91
N VAL A 161 28.82 -1.31 -5.78
CA VAL A 161 28.43 -1.98 -4.53
C VAL A 161 29.68 -2.61 -3.92
N GLU A 162 30.60 -1.75 -3.46
CA GLU A 162 31.64 -2.09 -2.48
C GLU A 162 31.32 -1.37 -1.16
#